data_AF-A0A2H5PQS9-F1
#
_entry.id   AF-A0A2H5PQS9-F1
#
_cell.length_a   1.000
_cell.length_b   1.000
_cell.length_c   1.000
_cell.angle_alpha   90.00
_cell.angle_beta   90.00
_cell.angle_gamma   90.00
#
_symmetry.space_group_name_H-M   'P 1'
#
loop_
_entity.id
_entity.type
_entity.pdbx_description
1 polymer ?
#
loop_
_entity_poly.entity_id
_entity_poly.type
_entity_poly.pdbx_seq_one_letter_code
_entity_poly.pdbx_strand_id
1 'polypeptide(L)'
;MVIVPANPPKPTRQNPPIAVTKSVSVEFGRKKDPVICILLHPGTVDTDLSRPFQRNVPEGKLFTKEFSVQKLLNIINNIKSHDNGKFFAWDGQEIPW
;
A
#
# COMPACT_ATOMS: atom_id res chain seq x y z
N MET A 1 4.25 -2.50 5.87
CA MET A 1 2.83 -2.59 6.29
C MET A 1 2.53 -1.39 7.18
N VAL A 2 2.06 -0.29 6.59
CA VAL A 2 1.53 0.88 7.32
C VAL A 2 0.11 1.03 6.78
N ILE A 3 -0.89 0.79 7.62
CA ILE A 3 -2.29 1.03 7.27
C ILE A 3 -2.51 2.53 7.45
N VAL A 4 -2.59 3.27 6.34
CA VAL A 4 -2.90 4.70 6.34
C VAL A 4 -4.43 4.85 6.34
N PRO A 5 -5.05 5.70 7.18
CA PRO A 5 -6.49 5.90 7.18
C PRO A 5 -7.00 6.41 5.81
N ALA A 6 -8.24 6.05 5.47
CA ALA A 6 -8.87 6.29 4.17
C ALA A 6 -9.01 7.77 3.74
N ASN A 7 -8.64 8.72 4.60
CA ASN A 7 -8.58 10.15 4.30
C ASN A 7 -7.40 10.79 5.05
N PRO A 8 -6.20 10.82 4.47
CA PRO A 8 -5.07 11.52 5.08
C PRO A 8 -5.31 13.04 5.05
N PRO A 9 -4.87 13.79 6.09
CA PRO A 9 -4.90 15.25 6.08
C PRO A 9 -4.11 15.79 4.89
N LYS A 10 -4.58 16.91 4.30
CA LYS A 10 -3.90 17.57 3.17
C LYS A 10 -2.46 17.93 3.58
N PRO A 11 -1.45 17.66 2.73
CA PRO A 11 -0.06 17.86 3.08
C PRO A 11 0.25 19.36 3.25
N THR A 12 0.47 19.79 4.49
CA THR A 12 1.17 21.03 4.80
C THR A 12 2.66 20.78 4.59
N ARG A 13 3.31 21.61 3.76
CA ARG A 13 4.74 21.54 3.40
C ARG A 13 5.64 21.28 4.62
N GLN A 14 6.00 20.02 4.82
CA GLN A 14 7.14 19.56 5.59
C GLN A 14 7.67 18.38 4.78
N ASN A 15 8.96 18.37 4.40
CA ASN A 15 9.53 17.27 3.62
C ASN A 15 9.08 15.93 4.20
N PRO A 16 8.26 15.13 3.46
CA PRO A 16 7.60 14.00 4.06
C PRO A 16 8.67 12.99 4.52
N PRO A 17 8.52 12.37 5.70
CA PRO A 17 9.43 11.33 6.14
C PRO A 17 9.50 10.27 5.03
N ILE A 18 10.70 10.03 4.50
CA ILE A 18 10.91 9.07 3.41
C ILE A 18 10.52 7.70 3.96
N ALA A 19 9.46 7.12 3.40
CA ALA A 19 9.02 5.79 3.78
C ALA A 19 10.13 4.77 3.53
N VAL A 20 10.27 3.79 4.44
CA VAL A 20 11.29 2.73 4.34
C VAL A 20 11.26 2.03 2.99
N THR A 21 10.07 1.75 2.44
CA THR A 21 9.93 1.15 1.11
C THR A 21 10.59 1.98 0.01
N LYS A 22 10.48 3.32 0.07
CA LYS A 22 11.06 4.21 -0.92
C LYS A 22 12.58 4.20 -0.85
N SER A 23 13.16 4.25 0.36
CA SER A 23 14.61 4.10 0.55
C SER A 23 15.11 2.75 0.05
N VAL A 24 14.47 1.65 0.45
CA VAL A 24 14.88 0.29 0.07
C VAL A 24 14.76 0.08 -1.44
N SER A 25 13.75 0.65 -2.11
CA SER A 25 13.59 0.54 -3.57
C SER A 25 14.78 1.08 -4.36
N VAL A 26 15.44 2.13 -3.85
CA VAL A 26 16.64 2.72 -4.48
C VAL A 26 17.84 1.82 -4.28
N GLU A 27 18.08 1.38 -3.04
CA GLU A 27 19.25 0.57 -2.70
C GLU A 27 19.22 -0.81 -3.36
N PHE A 28 18.05 -1.43 -3.44
CA PHE A 28 17.89 -2.75 -4.06
C PHE A 28 17.75 -2.70 -5.58
N GLY A 29 17.32 -1.57 -6.14
CA GLY A 29 17.25 -1.36 -7.59
C GLY A 29 18.63 -1.18 -8.26
N ARG A 30 19.68 -0.84 -7.48
CA ARG A 30 21.05 -0.63 -7.98
C ARG A 30 21.93 -1.89 -7.93
N LYS A 31 21.42 -3.01 -7.40
CA LYS A 31 22.18 -4.27 -7.29
C LYS A 31 22.27 -4.97 -8.64
N LYS A 32 23.25 -5.89 -8.75
CA LYS A 32 23.45 -6.75 -9.93
C LYS A 32 22.17 -7.47 -10.34
N ASP A 33 21.43 -7.97 -9.35
CA ASP A 33 20.12 -8.57 -9.51
C ASP A 33 19.07 -7.61 -8.88
N PRO A 34 18.44 -6.73 -9.68
CA PRO A 34 17.57 -5.69 -9.16
C PRO A 34 16.26 -6.27 -8.60
N VAL A 35 15.84 -5.76 -7.44
CA VAL A 35 14.56 -6.13 -6.80
C VAL A 35 13.57 -4.98 -6.93
N ILE A 36 12.33 -5.29 -7.30
CA ILE A 36 11.23 -4.32 -7.30
C ILE A 36 10.62 -4.28 -5.90
N CYS A 37 10.59 -3.10 -5.29
CA CYS A 37 9.98 -2.86 -4.00
C CYS A 37 8.75 -1.95 -4.16
N ILE A 38 7.59 -2.43 -3.73
CA ILE A 38 6.33 -1.67 -3.75
C ILE A 38 5.70 -1.65 -2.36
N LEU A 39 4.92 -0.61 -2.06
CA LEU A 39 4.05 -0.57 -0.89
C LEU A 39 2.63 -0.91 -1.33
N LEU A 40 1.90 -1.65 -0.50
CA LEU A 40 0.53 -2.09 -0.79
C LEU A 40 -0.40 -1.69 0.35
N HIS A 41 -1.50 -1.02 0.02
CA HIS A 41 -2.60 -0.73 0.93
C HIS A 41 -3.73 -1.75 0.68
N PRO A 42 -4.09 -2.57 1.68
CA PRO A 42 -5.08 -3.65 1.51
C PRO A 42 -6.54 -3.17 1.46
N GLY A 43 -6.80 -1.88 1.67
CA GLY A 43 -8.10 -1.38 2.09
C GLY A 43 -8.35 -1.64 3.58
N THR A 44 -9.62 -1.59 4.00
CA THR A 44 -9.99 -1.97 5.37
C THR A 44 -10.45 -3.42 5.37
N VAL A 45 -9.67 -4.30 6.01
CA VAL A 45 -9.87 -5.75 5.97
C VAL A 45 -10.39 -6.24 7.29
N ASP A 46 -11.44 -7.06 7.27
CA ASP A 46 -12.01 -7.70 8.45
C ASP A 46 -11.04 -8.71 9.07
N THR A 47 -10.34 -8.23 10.10
CA THR A 47 -9.30 -8.91 10.87
C THR A 47 -9.44 -8.58 12.35
N ASP A 48 -8.86 -9.40 13.23
CA ASP A 48 -8.82 -9.11 14.67
C ASP A 48 -8.19 -7.74 14.97
N LEU A 49 -7.17 -7.35 14.21
CA LEU A 49 -6.52 -6.04 14.32
C LEU A 49 -7.49 -4.89 13.98
N SER A 50 -8.29 -5.06 12.92
CA SER A 50 -9.19 -4.00 12.45
C SER A 50 -10.48 -3.88 13.28
N ARG A 51 -10.90 -4.94 13.98
CA ARG A 51 -12.22 -5.05 14.62
C ARG A 51 -12.60 -3.84 15.48
N PRO A 52 -11.70 -3.27 16.33
CA PRO A 52 -12.03 -2.09 17.12
C PRO A 52 -12.28 -0.81 16.29
N PHE A 53 -11.85 -0.78 15.03
CA PHE A 53 -11.86 0.39 14.15
C PHE A 53 -12.92 0.32 13.05
N GLN A 54 -13.78 -0.71 13.03
CA GLN A 54 -14.74 -0.95 11.96
C GLN A 54 -16.02 -0.08 12.04
N ARG A 55 -16.29 0.57 13.19
CA ARG A 55 -17.56 1.28 13.47
C ARG A 55 -17.94 2.32 12.41
N ASN A 56 -16.96 2.98 11.79
CA ASN A 56 -17.18 4.05 10.82
C ASN A 56 -16.74 3.68 9.40
N VAL A 57 -16.57 2.39 9.12
CA VAL A 57 -16.20 1.94 7.77
C VAL A 57 -17.44 2.07 6.87
N PRO A 58 -17.35 2.78 5.73
CA PRO A 58 -18.47 2.91 4.81
C PRO A 58 -18.96 1.53 4.32
N GLU A 59 -20.24 1.44 4.00
CA GLU A 59 -20.82 0.23 3.43
C GLU A 59 -20.05 -0.19 2.16
N GLY A 60 -19.78 -1.49 2.04
CA GLY A 60 -18.98 -2.04 0.94
C GLY A 60 -17.49 -1.69 0.97
N LYS A 61 -16.97 -1.05 2.03
CA LYS A 61 -15.53 -0.75 2.21
C LYS A 61 -14.85 -1.59 3.30
N LEU A 62 -15.58 -2.50 3.95
CA LEU A 62 -15.01 -3.54 4.81
C LEU A 62 -14.84 -4.82 3.98
N PHE A 63 -13.61 -5.22 3.71
CA PHE A 63 -13.28 -6.35 2.85
C PHE A 63 -13.05 -7.62 3.64
N THR A 64 -13.35 -8.77 3.03
CA THR A 64 -12.86 -10.05 3.54
C THR A 64 -11.35 -10.16 3.34
N LYS A 65 -10.71 -11.03 4.14
CA LYS A 65 -9.28 -11.31 4.01
C LYS A 65 -8.95 -11.84 2.62
N GLU A 66 -9.78 -12.74 2.12
CA GLU A 66 -9.63 -13.42 0.83
C GLU A 66 -9.67 -12.41 -0.32
N PHE A 67 -10.65 -11.51 -0.31
CA PHE A 67 -10.77 -10.46 -1.32
C PHE A 67 -9.53 -9.56 -1.33
N SER A 68 -9.12 -9.07 -0.16
CA SER A 68 -7.93 -8.23 -0.03
C SER A 68 -6.68 -8.94 -0.56
N VAL A 69 -6.44 -10.18 -0.13
CA VAL A 69 -5.25 -10.95 -0.56
C VAL A 69 -5.27 -11.19 -2.06
N GLN A 70 -6.40 -11.59 -2.64
CA GLN A 70 -6.54 -11.79 -4.09
C GLN A 70 -6.19 -10.51 -4.88
N LYS A 71 -6.68 -9.36 -4.41
CA LYS A 71 -6.38 -8.05 -5.01
C LYS A 71 -4.90 -7.71 -4.95
N LEU A 72 -4.27 -7.88 -3.78
CA LEU A 72 -2.84 -7.61 -3.61
C LEU A 72 -1.96 -8.55 -4.43
N LEU A 73 -2.29 -9.85 -4.47
CA LEU A 73 -1.57 -10.83 -5.29
C LEU A 73 -1.69 -10.49 -6.79
N ASN A 74 -2.86 -10.04 -7.24
CA ASN A 74 -3.03 -9.59 -8.62
C ASN A 74 -2.09 -8.42 -8.96
N ILE A 75 -1.92 -7.46 -8.04
CA ILE A 75 -0.95 -6.36 -8.24
C ILE A 75 0.46 -6.93 -8.35
N ILE A 76 0.89 -7.73 -7.37
CA ILE A 76 2.24 -8.34 -7.32
C ILE A 76 2.54 -9.14 -8.60
N ASN A 77 1.57 -9.86 -9.15
CA ASN A 77 1.77 -10.66 -10.36
C ASN A 77 1.91 -9.81 -11.64
N ASN A 78 1.49 -8.55 -11.62
CA ASN A 78 1.44 -7.68 -12.80
C ASN A 78 2.46 -6.52 -12.77
N ILE A 79 3.11 -6.23 -11.63
CA ILE A 79 4.10 -5.15 -11.53
C ILE A 79 5.26 -5.30 -12.51
N LYS A 80 5.84 -4.16 -12.89
CA LYS A 80 6.99 -4.05 -13.79
C LYS A 80 8.09 -3.20 -13.16
N SER A 81 9.27 -3.20 -13.77
CA SER A 81 10.44 -2.46 -13.26
C SER A 81 10.17 -0.96 -13.08
N HIS A 82 9.31 -0.35 -13.90
CA HIS A 82 8.93 1.05 -13.77
C HIS A 82 8.01 1.34 -12.56
N ASP A 83 7.52 0.30 -11.88
CA ASP A 83 6.70 0.44 -10.67
C ASP A 83 7.54 0.44 -9.38
N ASN A 84 8.86 0.29 -9.49
CA ASN A 84 9.73 0.28 -8.33
C ASN A 84 9.61 1.58 -7.50
N GLY A 85 9.41 1.44 -6.19
CA GLY A 85 9.24 2.55 -5.26
C GLY A 85 7.84 3.19 -5.27
N LYS A 86 6.86 2.61 -5.97
CA LYS A 86 5.47 3.06 -5.94
C LYS A 86 4.68 2.51 -4.76
N PHE A 87 3.56 3.17 -4.48
CA PHE A 87 2.58 2.78 -3.47
C PHE A 87 1.24 2.53 -4.17
N PHE A 88 0.63 1.37 -3.98
CA PHE A 88 -0.64 1.01 -4.61
C PHE A 88 -1.72 0.70 -3.59
N ALA A 89 -2.95 1.09 -3.91
CA ALA A 89 -4.17 0.60 -3.27
C ALA A 89 -4.57 -0.79 -3.82
N TRP A 90 -5.42 -1.49 -3.08
CA TRP A 90 -5.99 -2.80 -3.45
C TRP A 90 -6.67 -2.84 -4.83
N ASP A 91 -7.15 -1.70 -5.34
CA ASP A 91 -7.78 -1.59 -6.66
C ASP A 91 -6.77 -1.33 -7.79
N GLY A 92 -5.47 -1.30 -7.47
CA GLY A 92 -4.38 -1.04 -8.40
C GLY A 92 -4.08 0.43 -8.64
N GLN A 93 -4.83 1.35 -8.02
CA GLN A 93 -4.53 2.78 -8.13
C GLN A 93 -3.23 3.13 -7.40
N GLU A 94 -2.40 3.95 -8.02
CA GLU A 94 -1.20 4.51 -7.39
C GLU A 94 -1.61 5.58 -6.35
N ILE A 95 -1.08 5.46 -5.13
CA ILE A 95 -1.27 6.42 -4.05
C ILE A 95 -0.05 7.37 -4.02
N PRO A 96 -0.25 8.70 -4.05
CA PRO A 96 0.83 9.66 -3.86
C PRO A 96 1.53 9.49 -2.50
N TRP A 97 2.85 9.70 -2.49
CA TRP A 97 3.66 9.70 -1.27
C TRP A 97 3.45 10.94 -0.41
#